data_AF-A0A9E4WY76-F1
#
_entry.id   AF-A0A9E4WY76-F1
#
_cell.length_a   1.000
_cell.length_b   1.000
_cell.length_c   1.000
_cell.angle_alpha   90.00
_cell.angle_beta   90.00
_cell.angle_gamma   90.00
#
_symmetry.space_group_name_H-M   'P 1'
#
loop_
_entity.id
_entity.type
_entity.pdbx_description
1 polymer ?
#
loop_
_entity_poly.entity_id
_entity_poly.type
_entity_poly.pdbx_seq_one_letter_code
_entity_poly.pdbx_strand_id
1 'polypeptide(L)'
;NITAGIWLTSRQILAQLQQLAPSAQVNEEATAGTQSHDVAASRGPLSGHRLFNDLHWTPSYDLRAGLAEYLQWRRDADFLD
;
A
#
# COMPACT_ATOMS: atom_id res chain seq x y z
N ASN A 1 17.41 1.18 0.08
CA ASN A 1 15.96 1.17 -0.18
C ASN A 1 15.27 1.95 0.91
N ILE A 2 14.38 2.88 0.56
CA ILE A 2 13.40 3.43 1.50
C ILE A 2 12.19 2.49 1.45
N THR A 3 11.96 1.74 2.53
CA THR A 3 11.00 0.63 2.50
C THR A 3 10.61 0.22 3.91
N ALA A 4 9.40 -0.32 4.05
CA ALA A 4 8.94 -0.98 5.26
C ALA A 4 9.43 -2.44 5.41
N GLY A 5 10.09 -3.00 4.40
CA GLY A 5 10.61 -4.37 4.46
C GLY A 5 9.52 -5.45 4.49
N ILE A 6 8.29 -5.11 4.11
CA ILE A 6 7.14 -6.02 4.05
C ILE A 6 6.60 -6.14 2.64
N TRP A 7 5.96 -7.28 2.36
CA TRP A 7 5.12 -7.46 1.19
C TRP A 7 3.66 -7.27 1.54
N LEU A 8 2.94 -6.63 0.63
CA LEU A 8 1.51 -6.42 0.72
C LEU A 8 0.87 -6.88 -0.57
N THR A 9 -0.21 -7.63 -0.45
CA THR A 9 -1.06 -8.02 -1.57
C THR A 9 -2.14 -6.97 -1.77
N SER A 10 -2.67 -6.84 -2.99
CA SER A 10 -3.82 -5.98 -3.28
C SER A 10 -5.00 -6.32 -2.37
N ARG A 11 -5.22 -7.60 -2.07
CA ARG A 11 -6.28 -8.05 -1.14
C ARG A 11 -6.09 -7.50 0.28
N GLN A 12 -4.87 -7.47 0.81
CA GLN A 12 -4.59 -6.91 2.13
C GLN A 12 -4.84 -5.40 2.18
N ILE A 13 -4.48 -4.68 1.11
CA ILE A 13 -4.74 -3.24 0.98
C ILE A 13 -6.26 -2.99 0.93
N LEU A 14 -6.98 -3.72 0.09
CA LEU A 14 -8.43 -3.60 -0.03
C LEU A 14 -9.16 -3.94 1.27
N ALA A 15 -8.72 -4.96 2.00
CA ALA A 15 -9.29 -5.29 3.30
C ALA A 15 -9.13 -4.16 4.32
N GLN A 16 -7.95 -3.52 4.38
CA GLN A 16 -7.73 -2.35 5.26
C GLN A 16 -8.58 -1.14 4.82
N LEU A 17 -8.70 -0.93 3.50
CA LEU A 17 -9.55 0.12 2.94
C LEU A 17 -11.02 -0.06 3.35
N GLN A 18 -11.56 -1.28 3.23
CA GLN A 18 -12.93 -1.61 3.64
C GLN A 18 -13.16 -1.41 5.15
N GLN A 19 -12.14 -1.62 5.98
CA GLN A 19 -12.23 -1.33 7.42
C GLN A 19 -12.28 0.17 7.72
N LEU A 20 -11.56 0.98 6.94
CA LEU A 20 -11.49 2.45 7.13
C LEU A 20 -12.66 3.18 6.47
N ALA A 21 -13.19 2.64 5.38
CA ALA A 21 -14.32 3.18 4.64
C ALA A 21 -15.34 2.06 4.33
N PRO A 22 -16.21 1.70 5.29
CA PRO A 22 -17.16 0.59 5.13
C PRO A 22 -18.15 0.75 3.98
N SER A 23 -18.37 1.99 3.52
CA SER A 23 -19.23 2.30 2.37
C SER A 23 -18.52 2.16 1.02
N ALA A 24 -17.20 1.92 1.00
CA ALA A 24 -16.46 1.74 -0.24
C ALA A 24 -16.85 0.42 -0.92
N GLN A 25 -17.21 0.50 -2.20
CA GLN A 25 -17.49 -0.67 -3.02
C GLN A 25 -16.25 -1.05 -3.82
N VAL A 26 -15.89 -2.34 -3.78
CA VAL A 26 -14.78 -2.89 -4.56
C VAL A 26 -15.38 -3.66 -5.72
N ASN A 27 -15.22 -3.13 -6.93
CA ASN A 27 -15.63 -3.79 -8.17
C ASN A 27 -14.40 -4.46 -8.78
N GLU A 28 -14.32 -5.78 -8.68
CA GLU A 28 -13.32 -6.56 -9.40
C GLU A 28 -13.79 -6.74 -10.84
N GLU A 29 -13.32 -5.89 -11.75
CA GLU A 29 -13.53 -6.12 -13.17
C GLU A 29 -12.66 -7.29 -13.63
N ALA A 30 -13.28 -8.28 -14.28
CA ALA A 30 -12.55 -9.38 -14.88
C ALA A 30 -11.69 -8.83 -16.02
N THR A 31 -10.40 -8.62 -15.75
CA THR A 31 -9.43 -8.23 -16.77
C THR A 31 -9.30 -9.35 -17.78
N ALA A 32 -9.91 -9.18 -18.95
CA ALA A 32 -9.67 -10.03 -20.10
C ALA A 32 -8.20 -9.88 -20.53
N GLY A 33 -7.36 -10.82 -20.10
CA GLY A 33 -6.03 -11.02 -20.68
C GLY A 33 -4.91 -10.09 -20.23
N THR A 34 -5.00 -9.44 -19.07
CA THR A 34 -3.80 -8.84 -18.47
C THR A 34 -2.98 -9.96 -17.86
N GLN A 35 -1.83 -10.27 -18.49
CA GLN A 35 -0.80 -11.10 -17.87
C GLN A 35 -0.64 -10.61 -16.43
N SER A 36 -0.96 -11.46 -15.45
CA SER A 36 -0.66 -11.16 -14.06
C SER A 36 0.80 -10.76 -14.03
N HIS A 37 1.10 -9.51 -13.71
CA HIS A 37 2.45 -9.07 -13.41
C HIS A 37 2.87 -9.66 -12.04
N ASP A 38 2.69 -10.96 -11.86
CA ASP A 38 3.28 -11.78 -10.81
C ASP A 38 4.78 -12.03 -11.06
N VAL A 39 5.41 -11.19 -11.90
CA VAL A 39 6.87 -11.11 -12.04
C VAL A 39 7.52 -10.66 -10.71
N ALA A 40 6.73 -10.15 -9.75
CA ALA A 40 7.21 -9.71 -8.44
C ALA A 40 7.60 -10.85 -7.47
N ALA A 41 7.18 -12.10 -7.70
CA ALA A 41 7.35 -13.18 -6.71
C ALA A 41 8.80 -13.69 -6.56
N SER A 42 9.74 -13.34 -7.46
CA SER A 42 11.11 -13.85 -7.38
C SER A 42 12.00 -13.10 -6.39
N ARG A 43 11.73 -11.82 -6.11
CA ARG A 43 12.58 -10.99 -5.25
C ARG A 43 11.79 -10.56 -4.03
N GLY A 44 12.12 -11.17 -2.88
CA GLY A 44 11.57 -10.87 -1.55
C GLY A 44 11.42 -9.36 -1.24
N PRO A 45 10.77 -9.01 -0.11
CA PRO A 45 10.61 -7.61 0.27
C PRO A 45 11.96 -6.88 0.28
N LEU A 46 11.96 -5.62 -0.16
CA LEU A 46 13.18 -4.82 -0.23
C LEU A 46 13.82 -4.71 1.16
N SER A 47 15.12 -4.95 1.24
CA SER A 47 15.85 -4.77 2.50
C SER A 47 16.09 -3.30 2.82
N GLY A 48 15.72 -2.88 4.04
CA GLY A 48 16.03 -1.57 4.62
C GLY A 48 17.33 -1.53 5.44
N HIS A 49 18.16 -2.59 5.40
CA HIS A 49 19.30 -2.77 6.31
C HIS A 49 20.26 -1.57 6.38
N ARG A 50 20.71 -1.03 5.24
CA ARG A 50 21.58 0.15 5.24
C ARG A 50 20.92 1.40 5.82
N LEU A 51 19.62 1.58 5.56
CA LEU A 51 18.86 2.72 6.05
C LEU A 51 18.79 2.71 7.59
N PHE A 52 18.67 1.51 8.18
CA PHE A 52 18.74 1.35 9.63
C PHE A 52 20.17 1.51 10.18
N ASN A 53 21.18 0.87 9.59
CA ASN A 53 22.54 0.93 10.14
C ASN A 53 23.15 2.33 10.05
N ASP A 54 22.92 3.03 8.94
CA ASP A 54 23.61 4.28 8.65
C ASP A 54 22.87 5.47 9.29
N LEU A 55 21.55 5.39 9.41
CA LEU A 55 20.69 6.52 9.82
C LEU A 55 19.77 6.21 11.01
N HIS A 56 19.81 5.00 11.58
CA HIS A 56 18.85 4.52 12.59
C HIS A 56 17.39 4.71 12.19
N TRP A 57 17.13 4.79 10.88
CA TRP A 57 15.80 5.04 10.38
C TRP A 57 14.99 3.74 10.39
N THR A 58 13.75 3.85 10.84
CA THR A 58 12.76 2.77 10.79
C THR A 58 11.41 3.35 10.33
N PRO A 59 10.56 2.56 9.65
CA PRO A 59 9.22 2.99 9.28
C PRO A 59 8.41 3.26 10.55
N SER A 60 7.85 4.47 10.66
CA SER A 60 7.08 4.87 11.84
C SER A 60 5.59 4.59 11.74
N TYR A 61 5.09 4.33 10.52
CA TYR A 61 3.66 4.15 10.24
C TYR A 61 3.42 2.84 9.51
N ASP A 62 2.31 2.19 9.87
CA ASP A 62 1.83 0.99 9.19
C ASP A 62 0.90 1.35 8.01
N LEU A 63 0.45 0.31 7.31
CA LEU A 63 -0.47 0.45 6.18
C LEU A 63 -1.77 1.17 6.59
N ARG A 64 -2.31 0.88 7.77
CA ARG A 64 -3.59 1.44 8.22
C ARG A 64 -3.48 2.92 8.49
N ALA A 65 -2.44 3.36 9.19
CA ALA A 65 -2.17 4.76 9.48
C ALA A 65 -1.98 5.56 8.17
N GLY A 66 -1.16 5.05 7.25
CA GLY A 66 -0.94 5.70 5.95
C GLY A 66 -2.22 5.78 5.10
N LEU A 67 -3.03 4.72 5.06
CA LEU A 67 -4.31 4.74 4.35
C LEU A 67 -5.31 5.71 4.98
N ALA A 68 -5.39 5.78 6.30
CA ALA A 68 -6.29 6.68 7.00
C ALA A 68 -5.96 8.15 6.70
N GLU A 69 -4.68 8.53 6.78
CA GLU A 69 -4.21 9.88 6.44
C GLU A 69 -4.44 10.19 4.96
N TYR A 70 -4.14 9.25 4.06
CA TYR A 70 -4.38 9.45 2.63
C TYR A 70 -5.86 9.69 2.33
N LEU A 71 -6.77 8.92 2.93
CA LEU A 71 -8.21 9.11 2.75
C LEU A 71 -8.69 10.44 3.32
N GLN A 72 -8.09 10.90 4.44
CA GLN A 72 -8.39 12.21 5.00
C GLN A 72 -7.95 13.31 4.04
N TRP A 73 -6.70 13.25 3.58
CA TRP A 73 -6.19 14.17 2.56
C TRP A 73 -7.06 14.18 1.30
N ARG A 74 -7.56 13.02 0.83
CA ARG A 74 -8.47 12.94 -0.32
C ARG A 74 -9.85 13.55 -0.10
N ARG A 75 -10.31 13.70 1.15
CA ARG A 75 -11.56 14.40 1.47
C ARG A 75 -11.33 15.91 1.56
N ASP A 76 -10.16 16.31 2.03
CA ASP A 76 -9.82 17.72 2.28
C ASP A 76 -9.29 18.42 1.02
N ALA A 77 -8.59 17.69 0.16
CA ALA A 77 -8.18 18.16 -1.14
C ALA A 77 -9.36 18.02 -2.10
N ASP A 78 -9.91 19.17 -2.53
CA ASP A 78 -10.90 19.22 -3.60
C ASP A 78 -10.39 18.44 -4.81
N PHE A 79 -11.30 17.78 -5.52
CA PHE A 79 -10.94 17.22 -6.82
C PHE A 79 -10.50 18.40 -7.68
N LEU A 80 -9.23 18.42 -8.10
CA LEU A 80 -8.82 19.25 -9.22
C LEU A 80 -9.58 18.67 -10.43
N ASP A 81 -10.73 19.29 -10.73
CA ASP A 81 -11.47 19.10 -11.97
C ASP A 81 -10.56 19.35 -13.19
#